data_AF-A0AAV5WX05-F1
#
_entry.id   AF-A0AAV5WX05-F1
#
_cell.length_a   1.000
_cell.length_b   1.000
_cell.length_c   1.000
_cell.angle_alpha   90.00
_cell.angle_beta   90.00
_cell.angle_gamma   90.00
#
_symmetry.space_group_name_H-M   'P 1'
#
loop_
_entity.id
_entity.type
_entity.pdbx_description
1 polymer ?
#
loop_
_entity_poly.entity_id
_entity_poly.type
_entity_poly.pdbx_seq_one_letter_code
_entity_poly.pdbx_strand_id
1 'polypeptide(L)'
;LSFSSLILVVFAMRPLFFFSLCFLISEITPQKIQYDSLFCTAIGITNSSPEWIKKYKTMVNNLNKDKTVKAQVTRATNFVKNNFKNLKLILSKDEVPMYVSFTTQKLKSRWRMVAYLKGLLAKIKPNLGAAKFEEIKKLLWAADKKDMNTMYYTYPEWKTALMKALPDAKKAKINTIIDNNESKYKTFSDDQWTWFPGIGFSGCGM
;
A
#
# COMPACT_ATOMS: atom_id res chain seq x y z
N LEU A 1 -58.28 34.69 -4.19
CA LEU A 1 -57.12 34.39 -3.32
C LEU A 1 -56.97 32.87 -3.24
N SER A 2 -56.28 32.26 -4.21
CA SER A 2 -56.15 30.80 -4.32
C SER A 2 -54.93 30.30 -3.57
N PHE A 3 -55.18 29.41 -2.60
CA PHE A 3 -54.20 28.57 -1.93
C PHE A 3 -53.58 27.59 -2.94
N SER A 4 -52.43 27.91 -3.55
CA SER A 4 -51.73 26.96 -4.44
C SER A 4 -50.20 27.09 -4.46
N SER A 5 -49.60 27.69 -3.43
CA SER A 5 -48.14 27.95 -3.41
C SER A 5 -47.37 27.30 -2.26
N LEU A 6 -47.99 26.39 -1.50
CA LEU A 6 -47.31 25.54 -0.54
C LEU A 6 -47.30 24.11 -1.10
N ILE A 7 -46.17 23.41 -0.98
CA ILE A 7 -45.85 22.10 -1.59
C ILE A 7 -45.06 22.22 -2.90
N LEU A 8 -43.94 22.96 -2.90
CA LEU A 8 -42.88 22.70 -3.89
C LEU A 8 -41.48 23.14 -3.42
N VAL A 9 -41.11 22.89 -2.16
CA VAL A 9 -39.75 23.18 -1.65
C VAL A 9 -39.09 21.99 -0.93
N VAL A 10 -39.72 20.81 -0.86
CA VAL A 10 -39.16 19.68 -0.08
C VAL A 10 -38.41 18.64 -0.92
N PHE A 11 -38.43 18.71 -2.26
CA PHE A 11 -37.85 17.65 -3.12
C PHE A 11 -36.62 18.06 -3.95
N ALA A 12 -35.95 19.18 -3.65
CA ALA A 12 -34.78 19.64 -4.42
C ALA A 12 -33.42 19.44 -3.70
N MET A 13 -33.31 18.53 -2.71
CA MET A 13 -32.04 18.28 -1.99
C MET A 13 -31.60 16.81 -1.91
N ARG A 14 -32.04 15.95 -2.84
CA ARG A 14 -31.55 14.55 -2.90
C ARG A 14 -31.40 14.06 -4.35
N PRO A 15 -30.33 14.48 -5.05
CA PRO A 15 -29.60 13.49 -5.84
C PRO A 15 -28.06 13.63 -5.77
N LEU A 16 -27.51 14.39 -4.81
CA LEU A 16 -26.05 14.54 -4.69
C LEU A 16 -25.35 13.46 -3.84
N PHE A 17 -26.10 12.57 -3.19
CA PHE A 17 -25.52 11.54 -2.31
C PHE A 17 -25.22 10.19 -2.98
N PHE A 18 -25.64 9.97 -4.23
CA PHE A 18 -25.41 8.70 -4.93
C PHE A 18 -24.30 8.72 -5.98
N PHE A 19 -23.68 9.87 -6.26
CA PHE A 19 -22.57 9.97 -7.21
C PHE A 19 -21.17 9.73 -6.60
N SER A 20 -21.06 9.49 -5.29
CA SER A 20 -19.76 9.33 -4.61
C SER A 20 -19.29 7.87 -4.47
N LEU A 21 -20.12 6.87 -4.81
CA LEU A 21 -19.75 5.45 -4.60
C LEU A 21 -19.12 4.78 -5.84
N CYS A 22 -19.25 5.37 -7.04
CA CYS A 22 -18.71 4.80 -8.28
C CYS A 22 -17.34 5.35 -8.70
N PHE A 23 -16.81 6.37 -8.03
CA PHE A 23 -15.43 6.89 -8.26
C PHE A 23 -14.35 6.14 -7.47
N LEU A 24 -14.67 4.94 -6.96
CA LEU A 24 -13.68 3.95 -6.53
C LEU A 24 -13.33 2.99 -7.69
N ILE A 25 -13.28 3.49 -8.93
CA ILE A 25 -12.34 2.97 -9.92
C ILE A 25 -10.96 3.35 -9.40
N SER A 26 -10.55 2.62 -8.36
CA SER A 26 -9.25 2.66 -7.76
C SER A 26 -8.27 2.52 -8.90
N GLU A 27 -7.53 3.60 -9.19
CA GLU A 27 -6.41 3.52 -10.11
C GLU A 27 -5.63 2.28 -9.71
N ILE A 28 -5.58 1.34 -10.64
CA ILE A 28 -4.87 0.08 -10.50
C ILE A 28 -3.39 0.43 -10.55
N THR A 29 -2.89 0.96 -9.45
CA THR A 29 -1.52 1.44 -9.36
C THR A 29 -0.67 0.29 -8.83
N PRO A 30 0.48 0.03 -9.47
CA PRO A 30 1.50 -0.89 -8.98
C PRO A 30 1.67 -0.85 -7.45
N GLN A 31 1.86 -1.99 -6.80
CA GLN A 31 2.22 -2.05 -5.37
C GLN A 31 3.60 -1.41 -5.09
N LYS A 32 4.40 -1.14 -6.14
CA LYS A 32 5.75 -0.55 -6.10
C LYS A 32 6.69 -1.24 -5.11
N ILE A 33 6.65 -2.57 -5.12
CA ILE A 33 7.52 -3.42 -4.31
C ILE A 33 8.97 -3.14 -4.71
N GLN A 34 9.81 -2.76 -3.75
CA GLN A 34 11.26 -2.60 -3.90
C GLN A 34 11.92 -3.97 -3.88
N TYR A 35 13.00 -4.14 -4.65
CA TYR A 35 13.67 -5.43 -4.79
C TYR A 35 14.36 -5.86 -3.49
N ASP A 36 14.96 -4.92 -2.78
CA ASP A 36 15.66 -5.10 -1.51
C ASP A 36 14.72 -5.12 -0.28
N SER A 37 13.41 -4.98 -0.47
CA SER A 37 12.42 -5.11 0.60
C SER A 37 12.35 -6.52 1.17
N LEU A 38 11.74 -6.69 2.35
CA LEU A 38 11.49 -8.01 2.97
C LEU A 38 10.76 -9.02 2.09
N PHE A 39 10.17 -8.58 0.98
CA PHE A 39 9.61 -9.48 -0.02
C PHE A 39 10.64 -10.44 -0.61
N CYS A 40 11.91 -10.03 -0.69
CA CYS A 40 12.99 -10.88 -1.15
C CYS A 40 13.22 -12.09 -0.22
N THR A 41 13.22 -11.88 1.09
CA THR A 41 13.28 -12.95 2.09
C THR A 41 12.05 -13.85 2.02
N ALA A 42 10.85 -13.28 1.83
CA ALA A 42 9.61 -14.04 1.73
C ALA A 42 9.54 -14.98 0.51
N ILE A 43 10.30 -14.66 -0.55
CA ILE A 43 10.48 -15.51 -1.74
C ILE A 43 11.72 -16.42 -1.61
N GLY A 44 12.57 -16.21 -0.60
CA GLY A 44 13.76 -17.01 -0.39
C GLY A 44 14.93 -16.67 -1.31
N ILE A 45 14.95 -15.48 -1.92
CA ILE A 45 16.00 -15.09 -2.87
C ILE A 45 17.29 -14.61 -2.18
N THR A 46 17.25 -14.26 -0.89
CA THR A 46 18.41 -13.79 -0.14
C THR A 46 19.60 -14.74 -0.33
N ASN A 47 20.80 -14.19 -0.59
CA ASN A 47 22.03 -14.95 -0.84
C ASN A 47 22.03 -15.85 -2.10
N SER A 48 21.02 -15.75 -2.97
CA SER A 48 21.01 -16.45 -4.26
C SER A 48 22.04 -15.89 -5.22
N SER A 49 22.41 -16.67 -6.24
CA SER A 49 23.40 -16.22 -7.24
C SER A 49 22.97 -14.92 -7.95
N PRO A 50 23.91 -14.14 -8.51
CA PRO A 50 23.59 -12.93 -9.27
C PRO A 50 22.58 -13.15 -10.40
N GLU A 51 22.65 -14.30 -11.08
CA GLU A 51 21.70 -14.67 -12.14
C GLU A 51 20.26 -14.75 -11.60
N TRP A 52 20.09 -15.37 -10.44
CA TRP A 52 18.78 -15.53 -9.81
C TRP A 52 18.26 -14.23 -9.21
N ILE A 53 19.14 -13.36 -8.69
CA ILE A 53 18.80 -12.00 -8.30
C ILE A 53 18.25 -11.22 -9.51
N LYS A 54 18.86 -11.34 -10.70
CA LYS A 54 18.35 -10.72 -11.93
C LYS A 54 16.96 -11.25 -12.33
N LYS A 55 16.74 -12.56 -12.23
CA LYS A 55 15.42 -13.19 -12.49
C LYS A 55 14.37 -12.71 -11.49
N TYR A 56 14.73 -12.57 -10.21
CA TYR A 56 13.88 -11.98 -9.18
C TYR A 56 13.52 -10.52 -9.47
N LYS A 57 14.50 -9.66 -9.79
CA LYS A 57 14.26 -8.25 -10.16
C LYS A 57 13.26 -8.15 -11.34
N THR A 58 13.39 -9.03 -12.33
CA THR A 58 12.46 -9.15 -13.46
C THR A 58 11.05 -9.58 -13.00
N MET A 59 10.96 -10.57 -12.12
CA MET A 59 9.69 -11.03 -11.55
C MET A 59 8.99 -9.93 -10.75
N VAL A 60 9.71 -9.17 -9.91
CA VAL A 60 9.15 -8.02 -9.17
C VAL A 60 8.70 -6.91 -10.11
N ASN A 61 9.42 -6.63 -11.19
CA ASN A 61 8.96 -5.69 -12.23
C ASN A 61 7.61 -6.11 -12.83
N ASN A 62 7.44 -7.40 -13.08
CA ASN A 62 6.19 -7.93 -13.58
C ASN A 62 5.08 -7.92 -12.52
N LEU A 63 5.39 -8.20 -11.25
CA LEU A 63 4.44 -8.01 -10.13
C LEU A 63 3.96 -6.57 -10.03
N ASN A 64 4.86 -5.60 -10.22
CA ASN A 64 4.50 -4.19 -10.18
C ASN A 64 3.63 -3.79 -11.38
N LYS A 65 3.62 -4.54 -12.49
CA LYS A 65 2.71 -4.30 -13.62
C LYS A 65 1.34 -4.98 -13.44
N ASP A 66 1.27 -5.98 -12.57
CA ASP A 66 0.04 -6.73 -12.35
C ASP A 66 -1.05 -5.87 -11.70
N LYS A 67 -2.25 -6.00 -12.24
CA LYS A 67 -3.39 -5.15 -11.93
C LYS A 67 -4.23 -5.63 -10.74
N THR A 68 -3.97 -6.82 -10.24
CA THR A 68 -4.73 -7.42 -9.14
C THR A 68 -3.82 -8.17 -8.19
N VAL A 69 -4.18 -8.19 -6.91
CA VAL A 69 -3.49 -9.03 -5.91
C VAL A 69 -3.52 -10.51 -6.31
N LYS A 70 -4.59 -10.98 -6.97
CA LYS A 70 -4.69 -12.36 -7.47
C LYS A 70 -3.60 -12.65 -8.50
N ALA A 71 -3.43 -11.78 -9.51
CA ALA A 71 -2.39 -11.94 -10.52
C ALA A 71 -0.98 -11.92 -9.90
N GLN A 72 -0.74 -11.03 -8.94
CA GLN A 72 0.53 -10.94 -8.22
C GLN A 72 0.83 -12.22 -7.44
N VAL A 73 -0.15 -12.71 -6.67
CA VAL A 73 -0.02 -13.96 -5.90
C VAL A 73 0.24 -15.15 -6.82
N THR A 74 -0.49 -15.26 -7.94
CA THR A 74 -0.26 -16.32 -8.94
C THR A 74 1.16 -16.27 -9.48
N ARG A 75 1.64 -15.09 -9.90
CA ARG A 75 3.00 -14.92 -10.45
C ARG A 75 4.07 -15.30 -9.44
N ALA A 76 3.98 -14.77 -8.22
CA ALA A 76 4.99 -15.01 -7.20
C ALA A 76 4.97 -16.47 -6.73
N THR A 77 3.80 -17.08 -6.59
CA THR A 77 3.64 -18.50 -6.26
C THR A 77 4.26 -19.40 -7.32
N ASN A 78 3.99 -19.12 -8.61
CA ASN A 78 4.58 -19.88 -9.70
C ASN A 78 6.11 -19.71 -9.75
N PHE A 79 6.61 -18.50 -9.46
CA PHE A 79 8.04 -18.26 -9.35
C PHE A 79 8.68 -19.11 -8.24
N VAL A 80 8.11 -19.14 -7.03
CA VAL A 80 8.63 -19.96 -5.92
C VAL A 80 8.56 -21.45 -6.27
N LYS A 81 7.40 -21.96 -6.69
CA LYS A 81 7.19 -23.40 -6.98
C LYS A 81 8.12 -23.92 -8.08
N ASN A 82 8.34 -23.14 -9.14
CA ASN A 82 9.11 -23.60 -10.29
C ASN A 82 10.61 -23.43 -10.13
N ASN A 83 11.06 -22.60 -9.17
CA ASN A 83 12.46 -22.21 -9.05
C ASN A 83 13.08 -22.48 -7.67
N PHE A 84 12.36 -23.10 -6.73
CA PHE A 84 12.78 -23.26 -5.33
C PHE A 84 14.21 -23.78 -5.13
N LYS A 85 14.70 -24.70 -5.98
CA LYS A 85 16.08 -25.23 -5.92
C LYS A 85 17.16 -24.15 -6.05
N ASN A 86 16.81 -22.99 -6.59
CA ASN A 86 17.71 -21.86 -6.79
C ASN A 86 17.47 -20.71 -5.81
N LEU A 87 16.46 -20.83 -4.95
CA LEU A 87 16.08 -19.85 -3.94
C LEU A 87 16.73 -20.29 -2.63
N LYS A 88 17.84 -19.63 -2.25
CA LYS A 88 18.78 -20.13 -1.24
C LYS A 88 18.22 -20.30 0.17
N LEU A 89 17.09 -19.67 0.50
CA LEU A 89 16.44 -19.92 1.80
C LEU A 89 15.49 -21.13 1.79
N ILE A 90 15.24 -21.75 0.62
CA ILE A 90 14.38 -22.93 0.48
C ILE A 90 15.27 -24.17 0.30
N LEU A 91 15.46 -24.92 1.38
CA LEU A 91 16.40 -26.05 1.42
C LEU A 91 15.78 -27.35 0.91
N SER A 92 14.46 -27.46 0.95
CA SER A 92 13.74 -28.65 0.54
C SER A 92 12.40 -28.33 -0.14
N LYS A 93 11.85 -29.31 -0.85
CA LYS A 93 10.52 -29.16 -1.49
C LYS A 93 9.41 -29.00 -0.45
N ASP A 94 9.58 -29.56 0.74
CA ASP A 94 8.56 -29.52 1.81
C ASP A 94 8.44 -28.13 2.45
N GLU A 95 9.43 -27.26 2.26
CA GLU A 95 9.38 -25.86 2.68
C GLU A 95 8.64 -24.95 1.67
N VAL A 96 8.45 -25.40 0.42
CA VAL A 96 7.80 -24.61 -0.63
C VAL A 96 6.41 -24.07 -0.21
N PRO A 97 5.51 -24.86 0.41
CA PRO A 97 4.23 -24.34 0.88
C PRO A 97 4.36 -23.18 1.88
N MET A 98 5.35 -23.22 2.77
CA MET A 98 5.61 -22.15 3.73
C MET A 98 6.02 -20.85 3.02
N TYR A 99 6.97 -20.91 2.07
CA TYR A 99 7.40 -19.74 1.30
C TYR A 99 6.29 -19.18 0.39
N VAL A 100 5.45 -20.05 -0.19
CA VAL A 100 4.24 -19.64 -0.91
C VAL A 100 3.28 -18.89 0.02
N SER A 101 3.09 -19.37 1.26
CA SER A 101 2.27 -18.70 2.27
C SER A 101 2.84 -17.32 2.64
N PHE A 102 4.13 -17.23 2.97
CA PHE A 102 4.79 -15.96 3.30
C PHE A 102 4.70 -14.93 2.17
N THR A 103 5.02 -15.37 0.95
CA THR A 103 4.90 -14.54 -0.26
C THR A 103 3.48 -14.03 -0.46
N THR A 104 2.48 -14.91 -0.30
CA THR A 104 1.07 -14.56 -0.46
C THR A 104 0.63 -13.54 0.60
N GLN A 105 1.01 -13.75 1.86
CA GLN A 105 0.67 -12.85 2.96
C GLN A 105 1.28 -11.45 2.75
N LYS A 106 2.56 -11.37 2.38
CA LYS A 106 3.25 -10.09 2.08
C LYS A 106 2.55 -9.32 0.96
N LEU A 107 2.22 -9.97 -0.16
CA LEU A 107 1.53 -9.33 -1.29
C LEU A 107 0.13 -8.83 -0.92
N LYS A 108 -0.63 -9.61 -0.15
CA LYS A 108 -1.97 -9.20 0.32
C LYS A 108 -1.89 -8.04 1.30
N SER A 109 -0.97 -8.10 2.26
CA SER A 109 -0.73 -7.01 3.21
C SER A 109 -0.32 -5.73 2.47
N ARG A 110 0.64 -5.81 1.56
CA ARG A 110 1.09 -4.63 0.80
C ARG A 110 -0.01 -4.04 -0.07
N TRP A 111 -0.85 -4.87 -0.69
CA TRP A 111 -2.04 -4.40 -1.39
C TRP A 111 -2.97 -3.58 -0.47
N ARG A 112 -3.29 -4.11 0.72
CA ARG A 112 -4.13 -3.42 1.71
C ARG A 112 -3.50 -2.13 2.21
N MET A 113 -2.20 -2.11 2.48
CA MET A 113 -1.49 -0.90 2.90
C MET A 113 -1.54 0.19 1.83
N VAL A 114 -1.27 -0.14 0.56
CA VAL A 114 -1.35 0.83 -0.55
C VAL A 114 -2.78 1.35 -0.72
N ALA A 115 -3.79 0.48 -0.59
CA ALA A 115 -5.19 0.87 -0.64
C ALA A 115 -5.57 1.81 0.51
N TYR A 116 -5.14 1.49 1.73
CA TYR A 116 -5.32 2.32 2.92
C TYR A 116 -4.72 3.72 2.71
N LEU A 117 -3.46 3.79 2.30
CA LEU A 117 -2.73 5.04 2.10
C LEU A 117 -3.36 5.91 1.01
N LYS A 118 -3.78 5.31 -0.11
CA LYS A 118 -4.52 6.04 -1.16
C LYS A 118 -5.87 6.55 -0.66
N GLY A 119 -6.60 5.73 0.10
CA GLY A 119 -7.86 6.14 0.72
C GLY A 119 -7.67 7.32 1.67
N LEU A 120 -6.58 7.30 2.45
CA LEU A 120 -6.20 8.42 3.31
C LEU A 120 -5.84 9.67 2.50
N LEU A 121 -5.00 9.53 1.47
CA LEU A 121 -4.64 10.63 0.55
C LEU A 121 -5.89 11.24 -0.10
N ALA A 122 -6.84 10.41 -0.53
CA ALA A 122 -8.10 10.88 -1.12
C ALA A 122 -8.95 11.68 -0.12
N LYS A 123 -8.97 11.30 1.16
CA LYS A 123 -9.70 12.02 2.23
C LYS A 123 -9.04 13.34 2.61
N ILE A 124 -7.70 13.43 2.58
CA ILE A 124 -7.00 14.69 2.89
C ILE A 124 -7.03 15.66 1.70
N LYS A 125 -7.06 15.17 0.45
CA LYS A 125 -6.97 15.97 -0.78
C LYS A 125 -7.89 17.21 -0.79
N PRO A 126 -9.19 17.12 -0.46
CA PRO A 126 -10.10 18.28 -0.50
C PRO A 126 -9.75 19.39 0.50
N ASN A 127 -8.90 19.09 1.48
CA ASN A 127 -8.51 20.03 2.53
C ASN A 127 -7.20 20.75 2.22
N LEU A 128 -6.53 20.36 1.13
CA LEU A 128 -5.24 20.85 0.69
C LEU A 128 -5.38 21.48 -0.70
N GLY A 129 -4.61 22.53 -0.98
CA GLY A 129 -4.43 22.99 -2.36
C GLY A 129 -3.68 21.94 -3.18
N ALA A 130 -3.89 21.93 -4.50
CA ALA A 130 -3.32 20.91 -5.40
C ALA A 130 -1.79 20.77 -5.26
N ALA A 131 -1.06 21.89 -5.21
CA ALA A 131 0.39 21.89 -5.04
C ALA A 131 0.83 21.22 -3.72
N LYS A 132 0.18 21.58 -2.62
CA LYS A 132 0.47 21.00 -1.30
C LYS A 132 0.09 19.52 -1.24
N PHE A 133 -1.03 19.12 -1.85
CA PHE A 133 -1.40 17.71 -1.94
C PHE A 133 -0.34 16.88 -2.68
N GLU A 134 0.16 17.36 -3.82
CA GLU A 134 1.20 16.64 -4.57
C GLU A 134 2.54 16.58 -3.81
N GLU A 135 2.90 17.62 -3.04
CA GLU A 135 4.04 17.59 -2.11
C GLU A 135 3.88 16.48 -1.06
N ILE A 136 2.74 16.43 -0.36
CA ILE A 136 2.47 15.42 0.67
C ILE A 136 2.47 13.99 0.10
N LYS A 137 1.88 13.80 -1.08
CA LYS A 137 1.88 12.53 -1.79
C LYS A 137 3.29 12.10 -2.18
N LYS A 138 4.14 13.03 -2.64
CA LYS A 138 5.56 12.76 -2.93
C LYS A 138 6.31 12.36 -1.66
N LEU A 139 6.10 13.04 -0.54
CA LEU A 139 6.72 12.69 0.76
C LEU A 139 6.39 11.24 1.16
N LEU A 140 5.12 10.83 1.03
CA LEU A 140 4.70 9.46 1.35
C LEU A 140 5.47 8.42 0.54
N TRP A 141 5.45 8.56 -0.79
CA TRP A 141 6.04 7.56 -1.66
C TRP A 141 7.57 7.60 -1.68
N ALA A 142 8.18 8.75 -1.34
CA ALA A 142 9.61 8.86 -1.11
C ALA A 142 10.03 8.07 0.14
N ALA A 143 9.31 8.24 1.26
CA ALA A 143 9.57 7.50 2.48
C ALA A 143 9.32 5.99 2.30
N ASP A 144 8.22 5.61 1.64
CA ASP A 144 7.91 4.20 1.31
C ASP A 144 9.00 3.53 0.47
N LYS A 145 9.61 4.27 -0.46
CA LYS A 145 10.74 3.79 -1.23
C LYS A 145 12.01 3.69 -0.36
N LYS A 146 12.32 4.75 0.39
CA LYS A 146 13.52 4.85 1.24
C LYS A 146 13.58 3.70 2.25
N ASP A 147 12.45 3.34 2.85
CA ASP A 147 12.40 2.30 3.89
C ASP A 147 12.08 0.92 3.30
N MET A 148 12.30 0.72 1.99
CA MET A 148 12.09 -0.54 1.30
C MET A 148 10.70 -1.15 1.57
N ASN A 149 9.66 -0.32 1.50
CA ASN A 149 8.25 -0.63 1.78
C ASN A 149 7.92 -1.02 3.23
N THR A 150 8.78 -0.72 4.20
CA THR A 150 8.56 -0.98 5.62
C THR A 150 7.60 0.04 6.23
N MET A 151 6.28 -0.19 6.10
CA MET A 151 5.27 0.75 6.61
C MET A 151 5.25 0.93 8.11
N TYR A 152 5.86 0.01 8.86
CA TYR A 152 6.04 0.17 10.30
C TYR A 152 6.84 1.45 10.64
N TYR A 153 7.89 1.75 9.86
CA TYR A 153 8.70 2.97 10.03
C TYR A 153 8.21 4.12 9.16
N THR A 154 7.89 3.83 7.89
CA THR A 154 7.48 4.89 6.94
C THR A 154 6.27 5.67 7.40
N TYR A 155 5.25 5.01 7.96
CA TYR A 155 3.99 5.68 8.22
C TYR A 155 4.08 6.71 9.37
N PRO A 156 4.69 6.40 10.54
CA PRO A 156 4.99 7.41 11.56
C PRO A 156 5.89 8.55 11.06
N GLU A 157 6.95 8.24 10.30
CA GLU A 157 7.84 9.26 9.72
C GLU A 157 7.08 10.19 8.77
N TRP A 158 6.26 9.62 7.90
CA TRP A 158 5.42 10.37 6.98
C TRP A 158 4.39 11.23 7.71
N LYS A 159 3.72 10.71 8.76
CA LYS A 159 2.78 11.52 9.58
C LYS A 159 3.49 12.75 10.17
N THR A 160 4.70 12.55 10.70
CA THR A 160 5.52 13.64 11.25
C THR A 160 5.89 14.67 10.17
N ALA A 161 6.36 14.22 9.01
CA ALA A 161 6.70 15.09 7.89
C ALA A 161 5.48 15.85 7.32
N LEU A 162 4.34 15.16 7.23
CA LEU A 162 3.06 15.75 6.86
C LEU A 162 2.69 16.89 7.81
N MET A 163 2.70 16.65 9.12
CA MET A 163 2.37 17.68 10.09
C MET A 163 3.32 18.88 10.01
N LYS A 164 4.62 18.65 9.79
CA LYS A 164 5.59 19.73 9.60
C LYS A 164 5.33 20.56 8.33
N ALA A 165 4.88 19.93 7.25
CA ALA A 165 4.66 20.57 5.95
C ALA A 165 3.32 21.35 5.85
N LEU A 166 2.42 21.18 6.82
CA LEU A 166 1.10 21.81 6.83
C LEU A 166 1.09 23.15 7.58
N PRO A 167 0.33 24.15 7.09
CA PRO A 167 0.00 25.33 7.89
C PRO A 167 -0.77 24.95 9.16
N ASP A 168 -0.56 25.67 10.26
CA ASP A 168 -1.18 25.38 11.56
C ASP A 168 -2.71 25.29 11.49
N ALA A 169 -3.34 26.19 10.74
CA ALA A 169 -4.79 26.21 10.53
C ALA A 169 -5.36 24.93 9.87
N LYS A 170 -4.51 24.07 9.30
CA LYS A 170 -4.92 22.80 8.67
C LYS A 170 -4.62 21.57 9.53
N LYS A 171 -3.67 21.66 10.47
CA LYS A 171 -3.14 20.50 11.22
C LYS A 171 -4.24 19.73 11.96
N ALA A 172 -5.06 20.43 12.76
CA ALA A 172 -6.13 19.81 13.54
C ALA A 172 -7.10 19.00 12.65
N LYS A 173 -7.58 19.60 11.55
CA LYS A 173 -8.52 18.95 10.63
C LYS A 173 -7.90 17.71 9.95
N ILE A 174 -6.65 17.81 9.51
CA ILE A 174 -5.96 16.66 8.90
C ILE A 174 -5.72 15.56 9.93
N ASN A 175 -5.33 15.90 11.16
CA ASN A 175 -5.15 14.90 12.22
C ASN A 175 -6.44 14.14 12.50
N THR A 176 -7.57 14.84 12.65
CA THR A 176 -8.89 14.20 12.81
C THR A 176 -9.24 13.26 11.64
N ILE A 177 -8.88 13.61 10.40
CA ILE A 177 -9.09 12.71 9.24
C ILE A 177 -8.24 11.45 9.37
N ILE A 178 -6.99 11.58 9.80
CA ILE A 178 -6.08 10.45 10.02
C ILE A 178 -6.62 9.56 11.15
N ASP A 179 -6.95 10.11 12.31
CA ASP A 179 -7.45 9.36 13.47
C ASP A 179 -8.75 8.61 13.14
N ASN A 180 -9.67 9.27 12.43
CA ASN A 180 -10.91 8.65 11.95
C ASN A 180 -10.68 7.57 10.89
N ASN A 181 -9.57 7.63 10.16
CA ASN A 181 -9.21 6.60 9.19
C ASN A 181 -8.54 5.42 9.91
N GLU A 182 -7.62 5.66 10.83
CA GLU A 182 -6.93 4.64 11.63
C GLU A 182 -7.90 3.81 12.47
N SER A 183 -8.86 4.45 13.14
CA SER A 183 -9.89 3.75 13.92
C SER A 183 -10.76 2.77 13.11
N LYS A 184 -10.90 3.00 11.79
CA LYS A 184 -11.69 2.14 10.90
C LYS A 184 -10.90 0.98 10.30
N TYR A 185 -9.57 1.08 10.23
CA TYR A 185 -8.70 0.10 9.58
C TYR A 185 -7.83 -0.61 10.61
N LYS A 186 -8.47 -1.44 11.44
CA LYS A 186 -7.79 -2.21 12.50
C LYS A 186 -6.67 -3.11 11.98
N THR A 187 -6.79 -3.63 10.76
CA THR A 187 -5.78 -4.54 10.17
C THR A 187 -4.55 -3.83 9.63
N PHE A 188 -4.52 -2.48 9.59
CA PHE A 188 -3.36 -1.76 9.04
C PHE A 188 -2.11 -1.99 9.89
N SER A 189 -2.25 -2.06 11.21
CA SER A 189 -1.16 -2.40 12.12
C SER A 189 -0.62 -3.81 11.84
N ASP A 190 -1.50 -4.80 11.68
CA ASP A 190 -1.10 -6.18 11.35
C ASP A 190 -0.38 -6.25 9.99
N ASP A 191 -0.82 -5.44 9.04
CA ASP A 191 -0.19 -5.31 7.74
C ASP A 191 1.21 -4.69 7.84
N GLN A 192 1.40 -3.68 8.69
CA GLN A 192 2.72 -3.10 8.99
C GLN A 192 3.64 -4.12 9.63
N TRP A 193 3.16 -4.91 10.59
CA TRP A 193 3.92 -6.00 11.22
C TRP A 193 4.32 -7.08 10.24
N THR A 194 3.44 -7.40 9.28
CA THR A 194 3.78 -8.31 8.19
C THR A 194 4.98 -7.82 7.40
N TRP A 195 5.25 -6.52 7.35
CA TRP A 195 6.42 -5.89 6.69
C TRP A 195 7.45 -5.34 7.67
N PHE A 196 7.43 -5.78 8.92
CA PHE A 196 8.45 -5.41 9.89
C PHE A 196 9.72 -6.24 9.68
N PRO A 197 10.89 -5.59 9.51
CA PRO A 197 12.11 -6.28 9.13
C PRO A 197 12.81 -7.01 10.28
N GLY A 198 12.39 -6.76 11.53
CA GLY A 198 13.13 -7.23 12.70
C GLY A 198 14.46 -6.50 12.86
N ILE A 199 15.20 -6.87 13.91
CA ILE A 199 16.54 -6.35 14.15
C ILE A 199 17.51 -7.01 13.16
N GLY A 200 18.35 -6.20 12.49
CA GLY A 200 19.48 -6.69 11.69
C GLY A 200 19.22 -6.95 10.21
N PHE A 201 18.01 -6.72 9.70
CA PHE A 201 17.75 -6.78 8.25
C PHE A 201 18.27 -5.51 7.55
N SER A 202 19.23 -5.68 6.65
CA SER A 202 19.84 -4.61 5.84
C SER A 202 19.45 -4.69 4.37
N GLY A 203 18.34 -5.37 4.06
CA GLY A 203 17.96 -5.73 2.69
C GLY A 203 18.46 -7.11 2.31
N CYS A 204 18.46 -7.41 1.02
CA CYS A 204 18.88 -8.71 0.49
C CYS A 204 20.29 -8.74 -0.11
N GLY A 205 21.12 -7.73 0.17
CA GLY A 205 22.49 -7.64 -0.37
C GLY A 205 22.52 -7.64 -1.90
N MET A 206 21.58 -6.92 -2.54
CA MET A 206 21.32 -6.92 -4.00
C MET A 206 21.99 -5.80 -4.78
#